data_AF-A0A5J4QWJ5-F1
#
_entry.id   AF-A0A5J4QWJ5-F1
#
_cell.length_a   1.000
_cell.length_b   1.000
_cell.length_c   1.000
_cell.angle_alpha   90.00
_cell.angle_beta   90.00
_cell.angle_gamma   90.00
#
_symmetry.space_group_name_H-M   'P 1'
#
loop_
_entity.id
_entity.type
_entity.pdbx_description
1 polymer ?
#
loop_
_entity_poly.entity_id
_entity_poly.type
_entity_poly.pdbx_seq_one_letter_code
_entity_poly.pdbx_strand_id
1 'polypeptide(L)'
;MKNHVFFPGLILIFIGVLFFGRNVGWIDYSLFRILFSWQTLLLVIGVGLCLRGRFVGGLVLIAVATYFLSPHINSVWAWNVRTYWPLLIIFIGIVVLFKRPLGKRCRHHHKVATDTLYASQDGFVHSEVTFGAVKQIVVDPIFKGADIKTTFGSTLIDLRRTSLENPETYIDVESTFGSIELFVPNTWMVVSKANADFGGIDDKRFHAGFIEIDNSRKVIIRGKLVFSGLEINN
;
A
#
# COMPACT_ATOMS: atom_id res chain seq x y z
N MET A 1 26.17 10.03 10.90
CA MET A 1 25.10 10.98 11.25
C MET A 1 25.24 12.21 10.37
N LYS A 2 24.58 12.29 9.21
CA LYS A 2 24.78 13.41 8.27
C LYS A 2 23.45 13.92 7.69
N ASN A 3 23.19 15.19 7.96
CA ASN A 3 22.56 16.15 7.06
C ASN A 3 21.03 16.17 6.89
N HIS A 4 20.25 15.83 7.91
CA HIS A 4 18.81 16.16 7.90
C HIS A 4 18.52 17.67 7.83
N VAL A 5 19.49 18.52 8.19
CA VAL A 5 19.37 20.00 8.19
C VAL A 5 19.85 20.65 6.89
N PHE A 6 20.58 19.92 6.04
CA PHE A 6 21.13 20.48 4.80
C PHE A 6 20.05 20.66 3.72
N PHE A 7 19.14 19.69 3.62
CA PHE A 7 18.04 19.70 2.66
C PHE A 7 17.04 20.85 2.86
N PRO A 8 16.53 21.13 4.09
CA PRO A 8 15.65 22.27 4.30
C PRO A 8 16.34 23.63 4.10
N GLY A 9 17.64 23.75 4.41
CA GLY A 9 18.40 24.97 4.14
C GLY A 9 18.53 25.29 2.64
N LEU A 10 18.78 24.27 1.81
CA LEU A 10 18.85 24.42 0.36
C LEU A 10 17.51 24.87 -0.24
N ILE A 11 16.39 24.34 0.28
CA ILE A 11 15.04 24.73 -0.14
C ILE A 11 14.78 26.21 0.19
N LEU A 12 15.19 26.67 1.37
CA LEU A 12 14.99 28.05 1.81
C LEU A 12 15.81 29.04 0.96
N ILE A 13 17.05 28.69 0.62
CA ILE A 13 17.88 29.46 -0.31
C ILE A 13 17.23 29.53 -1.69
N PHE A 14 16.73 28.41 -2.22
CA PHE A 14 16.06 28.36 -3.52
C PHE A 14 14.79 29.23 -3.56
N ILE A 15 13.96 29.17 -2.50
CA ILE A 15 12.77 30.03 -2.35
C ILE A 15 13.18 31.51 -2.30
N GLY A 16 14.24 31.85 -1.57
CA GLY A 16 14.76 33.21 -1.47
C GLY A 16 15.25 33.77 -2.80
N VAL A 17 16.00 32.99 -3.57
CA VAL A 17 16.46 33.36 -4.92
C VAL A 17 15.29 33.56 -5.88
N LEU A 18 14.26 32.72 -5.79
CA LEU A 18 13.05 32.84 -6.62
C LEU A 18 12.26 34.13 -6.30
N PHE A 19 12.11 34.47 -5.02
CA PHE A 19 11.47 35.71 -4.59
C PHE A 19 12.29 36.96 -4.95
N PHE A 20 13.62 36.88 -4.85
CA PHE A 20 14.52 37.96 -5.26
C PHE A 20 14.43 38.21 -6.78
N GLY A 21 14.45 37.15 -7.59
CA GLY A 21 14.29 37.24 -9.05
C GLY A 21 12.95 37.81 -9.48
N ARG A 22 11.88 37.61 -8.69
CA ARG A 22 10.59 38.29 -8.87
C ARG A 22 10.70 39.79 -8.59
N ASN A 23 11.37 40.19 -7.51
CA ASN A 23 11.42 41.60 -7.10
C ASN A 23 12.26 42.47 -8.06
N VAL A 24 13.25 41.84 -8.71
CA VAL A 24 14.10 42.48 -9.74
C VAL A 24 13.43 42.52 -11.12
N GLY A 25 12.26 41.88 -11.29
CA GLY A 25 11.52 41.87 -12.55
C GLY A 25 12.08 40.93 -13.61
N TRP A 26 13.01 40.04 -13.25
CA TRP A 26 13.55 39.01 -14.15
C TRP A 26 12.60 37.83 -14.35
N ILE A 27 11.73 37.58 -13.37
CA ILE A 27 10.73 36.51 -13.41
C ILE A 27 9.36 37.13 -13.65
N ASP A 28 8.81 36.85 -14.84
CA ASP A 28 7.50 37.32 -15.25
C ASP A 28 6.38 36.82 -14.31
N TYR A 29 5.35 37.64 -14.08
CA TYR A 29 4.27 37.34 -13.12
C TYR A 29 3.55 36.02 -13.45
N SER A 30 3.49 35.69 -14.74
CA SER A 30 2.92 34.43 -15.24
C SER A 30 3.68 33.19 -14.75
N LEU A 31 5.02 33.24 -14.77
CA LEU A 31 5.88 32.12 -14.34
C LEU A 31 5.84 31.90 -12.84
N PHE A 32 5.79 32.99 -12.05
CA PHE A 32 5.69 32.89 -10.59
C PHE A 32 4.36 32.26 -10.15
N ARG A 33 3.24 32.62 -10.79
CA ARG A 33 1.92 32.04 -10.49
C ARG A 33 1.89 30.54 -10.80
N ILE A 34 2.54 30.11 -11.89
CA ILE A 34 2.64 28.70 -12.26
C ILE A 34 3.46 27.93 -11.22
N LEU A 35 4.62 28.45 -10.82
CA LEU A 35 5.54 27.81 -9.87
C LEU A 35 5.02 27.71 -8.42
N PHE A 36 4.14 28.62 -7.99
CA PHE A 36 3.51 28.58 -6.66
C PHE A 36 2.08 28.03 -6.67
N SER A 37 1.64 27.52 -7.83
CA SER A 37 0.31 26.96 -7.95
C SER A 37 0.24 25.58 -7.27
N TRP A 38 -0.89 25.23 -6.68
CA TRP A 38 -1.10 23.96 -5.98
C TRP A 38 -0.78 22.72 -6.85
N GLN A 39 -0.88 22.85 -8.17
CA GLN A 39 -0.50 21.84 -9.16
C GLN A 39 0.99 21.49 -9.12
N THR A 40 1.86 22.48 -8.90
CA THR A 40 3.31 22.23 -8.81
C THR A 40 3.69 21.56 -7.49
N LEU A 41 2.93 21.84 -6.42
CA LEU A 41 3.07 21.14 -5.16
C LEU A 41 2.76 19.64 -5.34
N LEU A 42 1.69 19.30 -6.07
CA LEU A 42 1.38 17.92 -6.44
C LEU A 42 2.47 17.28 -7.32
N LEU A 43 3.05 18.04 -8.26
CA LEU A 43 4.16 17.57 -9.09
C LEU A 43 5.38 17.22 -8.23
N VAL A 44 5.76 18.10 -7.29
CA VAL A 44 6.91 17.90 -6.40
C VAL A 44 6.68 16.70 -5.46
N ILE A 45 5.48 16.54 -4.91
CA ILE A 45 5.11 15.38 -4.11
C ILE A 45 5.19 14.09 -4.96
N GLY A 46 4.68 14.12 -6.19
CA GLY A 46 4.75 12.99 -7.12
C GLY A 46 6.18 12.57 -7.44
N VAL A 47 7.06 13.54 -7.73
CA VAL A 47 8.50 13.29 -7.92
C VAL A 47 9.15 12.74 -6.65
N GLY A 48 8.82 13.29 -5.49
CA GLY A 48 9.31 12.80 -4.20
C GLY A 48 8.90 11.35 -3.89
N LEU A 49 7.67 10.95 -4.25
CA LEU A 49 7.19 9.56 -4.13
C LEU A 49 7.92 8.62 -5.08
N CYS A 50 8.23 9.08 -6.30
CA CYS A 50 9.03 8.35 -7.28
C CYS A 50 10.45 8.07 -6.74
N LEU A 51 11.10 9.10 -6.18
CA LEU A 51 12.44 8.99 -5.60
C LEU A 51 12.50 8.09 -4.35
N ARG A 52 11.37 7.88 -3.67
CA ARG A 52 11.23 6.95 -2.52
C ARG A 52 10.88 5.51 -2.92
N GLY A 53 10.92 5.17 -4.22
CA GLY A 53 10.66 3.82 -4.71
C GLY A 53 9.18 3.47 -4.92
N ARG A 54 8.25 4.39 -4.61
CA ARG A 54 6.81 4.24 -4.88
C ARG A 54 6.46 4.82 -6.26
N PHE A 55 7.08 4.27 -7.29
CA PHE A 55 7.06 4.78 -8.68
C PHE A 55 5.66 4.96 -9.25
N VAL A 56 4.72 4.08 -8.92
CA VAL A 56 3.37 4.10 -9.52
C VAL A 56 2.54 5.25 -8.96
N GLY A 57 2.55 5.44 -7.64
CA GLY A 57 1.88 6.59 -7.01
C GLY A 57 2.52 7.91 -7.44
N GLY A 58 3.85 7.93 -7.56
CA GLY A 58 4.58 9.09 -8.07
C GLY A 58 4.23 9.44 -9.52
N LEU A 59 4.23 8.46 -10.43
CA LEU A 59 3.88 8.66 -11.84
C LEU A 59 2.42 9.11 -12.03
N VAL A 60 1.48 8.54 -11.27
CA VAL A 60 0.07 8.96 -11.33
C VAL A 60 -0.07 10.42 -10.88
N LEU A 61 0.57 10.79 -9.76
CA LEU A 61 0.55 12.17 -9.27
C LEU A 61 1.21 13.16 -10.24
N ILE A 62 2.34 12.77 -10.84
CA ILE A 62 3.01 13.58 -11.87
C ILE A 62 2.08 13.77 -13.08
N ALA A 63 1.44 12.71 -13.58
CA ALA A 63 0.53 12.79 -14.72
C ALA A 63 -0.68 13.71 -14.44
N VAL A 64 -1.27 13.60 -13.25
CA VAL A 64 -2.37 14.48 -12.81
C VAL A 64 -1.89 15.92 -12.68
N ALA A 65 -0.71 16.14 -12.08
CA ALA A 65 -0.14 17.48 -11.90
C ALA A 65 0.18 18.15 -13.25
N THR A 66 0.79 17.42 -14.20
CA THR A 66 1.08 17.92 -15.55
C THR A 66 -0.19 18.28 -16.31
N TYR A 67 -1.25 17.48 -16.19
CA TYR A 67 -2.55 17.77 -16.81
C TYR A 67 -3.20 19.04 -16.25
N PHE A 68 -3.21 19.19 -14.93
CA PHE A 68 -3.75 20.39 -14.28
C PHE A 68 -2.89 21.64 -14.48
N LEU A 69 -1.62 21.50 -14.86
CA LEU A 69 -0.73 22.60 -15.28
C LEU A 69 -1.01 23.07 -16.72
N SER A 70 -1.50 22.18 -17.57
CA SER A 70 -1.81 22.43 -18.99
C SER A 70 -2.64 23.69 -19.27
N PRO A 71 -3.69 24.05 -18.50
CA PRO A 71 -4.48 25.26 -18.79
C PRO A 71 -3.78 26.58 -18.42
N HIS A 72 -2.61 26.55 -17.75
CA HIS A 72 -1.86 27.77 -17.39
C HIS A 72 -0.75 28.11 -18.38
N ILE A 73 -0.39 27.18 -19.27
CA ILE A 73 0.63 27.37 -20.31
C ILE A 73 -0.10 27.79 -21.59
N ASN A 74 -0.39 29.09 -21.65
CA ASN A 74 -1.14 29.72 -22.74
C ASN A 74 -0.28 29.70 -24.02
N SER A 75 -0.46 28.72 -24.92
CA SER A 75 -0.38 28.93 -26.37
C SER A 75 -0.66 27.67 -27.21
N VAL A 76 -0.31 26.47 -26.75
CA VAL A 76 -0.16 25.34 -27.70
C VAL A 76 -1.31 24.33 -27.68
N TRP A 77 -2.16 24.35 -26.65
CA TRP A 77 -3.20 23.31 -26.48
C TRP A 77 -4.57 23.88 -26.08
N ALA A 78 -5.16 24.70 -26.95
CA ALA A 78 -6.55 25.19 -26.83
C ALA A 78 -7.61 24.09 -27.08
N TRP A 79 -7.32 22.84 -26.74
CA TRP A 79 -8.27 21.74 -26.88
C TRP A 79 -8.98 21.55 -25.55
N ASN A 80 -10.30 21.64 -25.58
CA ASN A 80 -11.20 21.54 -24.43
C ASN A 80 -10.72 20.51 -23.39
N VAL A 81 -10.17 20.99 -22.27
CA VAL A 81 -9.80 20.19 -21.10
C VAL A 81 -11.00 19.36 -20.60
N ARG A 82 -12.22 19.84 -20.86
CA ARG A 82 -13.49 19.14 -20.59
C ARG A 82 -13.75 17.93 -21.51
N THR A 83 -13.15 17.87 -22.69
CA THR A 83 -13.32 16.78 -23.66
C THR A 83 -12.30 15.66 -23.43
N TYR A 84 -11.08 15.99 -22.98
CA TYR A 84 -9.97 15.03 -22.92
C TYR A 84 -9.72 14.41 -21.53
N TRP A 85 -10.36 14.89 -20.47
CA TRP A 85 -10.21 14.30 -19.12
C TRP A 85 -10.53 12.79 -19.03
N PRO A 86 -11.46 12.20 -19.81
CA PRO A 86 -11.70 10.76 -19.75
C PRO A 86 -10.52 9.92 -20.29
N LEU A 87 -9.68 10.49 -21.17
CA LEU A 87 -8.47 9.81 -21.65
C LEU A 87 -7.45 9.60 -20.53
N LEU A 88 -7.43 10.45 -19.50
CA LEU A 88 -6.60 10.22 -18.32
C LEU A 88 -7.05 9.00 -17.53
N ILE A 89 -8.37 8.81 -17.36
CA ILE A 89 -8.91 7.61 -16.70
C ILE A 89 -8.55 6.35 -17.50
N ILE A 90 -8.65 6.42 -18.83
CA ILE A 90 -8.25 5.33 -19.72
C ILE A 90 -6.74 5.06 -19.61
N PHE A 91 -5.90 6.10 -19.62
CA PHE A 91 -4.45 5.97 -19.48
C PHE A 91 -4.05 5.38 -18.11
N ILE A 92 -4.68 5.84 -17.02
CA ILE A 92 -4.48 5.27 -15.68
C ILE A 92 -4.89 3.79 -15.67
N GLY A 93 -6.04 3.44 -16.26
CA GLY A 93 -6.49 2.06 -16.38
C GLY A 93 -5.51 1.18 -17.16
N ILE A 94 -4.95 1.71 -18.26
CA ILE A 94 -3.93 1.03 -19.06
C ILE A 94 -2.63 0.83 -18.26
N VAL A 95 -2.16 1.85 -17.54
CA VAL A 95 -0.96 1.75 -16.69
C VAL A 95 -1.14 0.71 -15.58
N VAL A 96 -2.34 0.61 -15.00
CA VAL A 96 -2.70 -0.44 -14.03
C VAL A 96 -2.69 -1.83 -14.68
N LEU A 97 -3.18 -1.98 -15.91
CA LEU A 97 -3.15 -3.24 -16.66
C LEU A 97 -1.73 -3.70 -17.04
N PHE A 98 -0.82 -2.76 -17.28
CA PHE A 98 0.58 -3.07 -17.61
C PHE A 98 1.46 -3.38 -16.38
N LYS A 99 0.91 -3.32 -15.16
CA LYS A 99 1.55 -3.96 -14.01
C LYS A 99 1.47 -5.48 -14.15
N ARG A 100 2.40 -6.05 -14.90
CA ARG A 100 2.88 -7.40 -14.61
C ARG A 100 3.89 -7.29 -13.47
N PRO A 101 3.76 -8.06 -12.37
CA PRO A 101 4.79 -8.13 -11.37
C PRO A 101 6.03 -8.78 -12.01
N LEU A 102 7.00 -7.96 -12.44
CA LEU A 102 8.35 -8.43 -12.72
C LEU A 102 9.05 -8.64 -11.38
N GLY A 103 8.87 -9.82 -10.79
CA GLY A 103 9.52 -10.19 -9.54
C GLY A 103 9.04 -11.52 -8.99
N LYS A 104 9.72 -12.59 -9.42
CA LYS A 104 9.64 -14.00 -8.97
C LYS A 104 8.32 -14.74 -9.25
N ARG A 105 8.48 -15.88 -9.93
CA ARG A 105 7.43 -16.89 -10.14
C ARG A 105 6.90 -17.36 -8.78
N CYS A 106 5.71 -16.93 -8.43
CA CYS A 106 4.69 -17.80 -7.87
C CYS A 106 3.43 -17.58 -8.71
N ARG A 107 3.03 -18.61 -9.46
CA ARG A 107 1.77 -18.60 -10.19
C ARG A 107 0.65 -18.56 -9.16
N HIS A 108 0.07 -17.39 -8.93
CA HIS A 108 -1.21 -17.30 -8.25
C HIS A 108 -2.26 -16.73 -9.19
N HIS A 109 -3.22 -17.62 -9.47
CA HIS A 109 -4.38 -17.34 -10.27
C HIS A 109 -5.15 -16.18 -9.63
N HIS A 110 -5.18 -15.06 -10.34
CA HIS A 110 -6.14 -14.00 -10.12
C HIS A 110 -7.54 -14.60 -10.33
N LYS A 111 -8.26 -14.93 -9.26
CA LYS A 111 -9.68 -15.23 -9.31
C LYS A 111 -10.41 -14.37 -8.29
N VAL A 112 -11.34 -13.60 -8.82
CA VAL A 112 -12.42 -12.93 -8.09
C VAL A 112 -13.08 -13.96 -7.17
N ALA A 113 -13.19 -13.64 -5.87
CA ALA A 113 -13.96 -14.34 -4.83
C ALA A 113 -14.24 -15.83 -5.13
N THR A 114 -13.20 -16.66 -5.07
CA THR A 114 -13.33 -18.12 -5.12
C THR A 114 -12.69 -18.66 -3.86
N ASP A 115 -13.37 -19.55 -3.15
CA ASP A 115 -12.77 -20.33 -2.06
C ASP A 115 -11.57 -21.11 -2.64
N THR A 116 -10.37 -20.62 -2.38
CA THR A 116 -9.15 -21.24 -2.89
C THR A 116 -8.54 -22.12 -1.81
N LEU A 117 -8.43 -23.42 -2.11
CA LEU A 117 -7.55 -24.30 -1.36
C LEU A 117 -6.11 -23.90 -1.70
N TYR A 118 -5.38 -23.49 -0.67
CA TYR A 118 -4.01 -23.01 -0.78
C TYR A 118 -3.07 -24.07 -0.22
N ALA A 119 -2.24 -24.64 -1.11
CA ALA A 119 -1.16 -25.53 -0.75
C ALA A 119 0.14 -24.97 -1.35
N SER A 120 1.06 -24.52 -0.49
CA SER A 120 2.38 -24.08 -0.90
C SER A 120 3.38 -25.23 -0.82
N GLN A 121 4.34 -25.24 -1.73
CA GLN A 121 5.43 -26.23 -1.69
C GLN A 121 6.35 -26.05 -0.48
N ASP A 122 6.35 -24.88 0.15
CA ASP A 122 7.24 -24.53 1.25
C ASP A 122 6.55 -24.29 2.60
N GLY A 123 5.20 -24.29 2.66
CA GLY A 123 4.42 -23.97 3.86
C GLY A 123 4.36 -22.48 4.21
N PHE A 124 4.78 -21.59 3.29
CA PHE A 124 4.66 -20.14 3.44
C PHE A 124 3.49 -19.60 2.60
N VAL A 125 2.68 -18.72 3.20
CA VAL A 125 1.46 -18.19 2.60
C VAL A 125 1.70 -16.80 2.01
N HIS A 126 1.41 -16.63 0.72
CA HIS A 126 1.51 -15.34 0.04
C HIS A 126 0.14 -14.93 -0.50
N SER A 127 -0.38 -13.80 -0.02
CA SER A 127 -1.67 -13.25 -0.46
C SER A 127 -1.53 -11.77 -0.77
N GLU A 128 -1.71 -11.39 -2.04
CA GLU A 128 -1.69 -10.00 -2.46
C GLU A 128 -2.99 -9.66 -3.22
N VAL A 129 -3.78 -8.73 -2.66
CA VAL A 129 -5.06 -8.28 -3.22
C VAL A 129 -5.08 -6.77 -3.34
N THR A 130 -5.20 -6.27 -4.57
CA THR A 130 -5.33 -4.83 -4.81
C THR A 130 -6.79 -4.37 -4.80
N PHE A 131 -7.70 -5.17 -5.38
CA PHE A 131 -9.13 -4.88 -5.40
C PHE A 131 -9.94 -6.18 -5.28
N GLY A 132 -10.96 -6.18 -4.44
CA GLY A 132 -11.90 -7.29 -4.26
C GLY A 132 -11.65 -8.09 -2.98
N ALA A 133 -12.18 -9.30 -2.94
CA ALA A 133 -12.08 -10.17 -1.77
C ALA A 133 -11.44 -11.52 -2.13
N VAL A 134 -10.59 -12.05 -1.25
CA VAL A 134 -10.03 -13.41 -1.38
C VAL A 134 -10.26 -14.20 -0.09
N LYS A 135 -10.56 -15.49 -0.25
CA LYS A 135 -10.59 -16.46 0.83
C LYS A 135 -9.63 -17.61 0.50
N GLN A 136 -8.61 -17.79 1.34
CA GLN A 136 -7.60 -18.84 1.21
C GLN A 136 -7.69 -19.78 2.39
N ILE A 137 -7.90 -21.07 2.10
CA ILE A 137 -7.89 -22.13 3.11
C ILE A 137 -6.56 -22.84 3.00
N VAL A 138 -5.69 -22.66 4.00
CA VAL A 138 -4.34 -23.23 4.02
C VAL A 138 -4.43 -24.67 4.48
N VAL A 139 -3.96 -25.59 3.63
CA VAL A 139 -4.00 -27.04 3.89
C VAL A 139 -2.63 -27.65 4.13
N ASP A 140 -1.57 -26.84 4.08
CA ASP A 140 -0.22 -27.29 4.38
C ASP A 140 -0.12 -27.76 5.83
N PRO A 141 0.41 -28.96 6.11
CA PRO A 141 0.45 -29.49 7.48
C PRO A 141 1.24 -28.61 8.45
N ILE A 142 2.29 -27.96 7.94
CA ILE A 142 3.19 -27.10 8.72
C ILE A 142 3.11 -25.69 8.16
N PHE A 143 2.67 -24.76 9.01
CA PHE A 143 2.65 -23.34 8.71
C PHE A 143 3.96 -22.68 9.11
N LYS A 144 4.66 -22.06 8.14
CA LYS A 144 5.96 -21.41 8.36
C LYS A 144 5.90 -19.89 8.41
N GLY A 145 4.79 -19.30 7.98
CA GLY A 145 4.58 -17.86 8.00
C GLY A 145 3.71 -17.39 6.84
N ALA A 146 3.39 -16.10 6.85
CA ALA A 146 2.60 -15.49 5.81
C ALA A 146 3.02 -14.04 5.51
N ASP A 147 2.86 -13.63 4.25
CA ASP A 147 2.90 -12.23 3.79
C ASP A 147 1.56 -11.92 3.13
N ILE A 148 0.80 -11.03 3.76
CA ILE A 148 -0.58 -10.68 3.40
C ILE A 148 -0.64 -9.19 3.11
N LYS A 149 -0.92 -8.82 1.85
CA LYS A 149 -1.08 -7.43 1.42
C LYS A 149 -2.46 -7.18 0.82
N THR A 150 -3.20 -6.21 1.36
CA THR A 150 -4.53 -5.80 0.86
C THR A 150 -4.60 -4.29 0.68
N THR A 151 -5.12 -3.78 -0.45
CA THR A 151 -5.19 -2.31 -0.71
C THR A 151 -6.60 -1.74 -0.86
N PHE A 152 -7.56 -2.52 -1.35
CA PHE A 152 -8.98 -2.16 -1.38
C PHE A 152 -9.83 -3.44 -1.36
N GLY A 153 -10.44 -3.75 -0.22
CA GLY A 153 -11.30 -4.93 -0.07
C GLY A 153 -10.90 -5.80 1.12
N SER A 154 -10.97 -7.12 0.98
CA SER A 154 -10.76 -8.02 2.13
C SER A 154 -9.98 -9.28 1.81
N THR A 155 -9.23 -9.76 2.81
CA THR A 155 -8.49 -11.02 2.72
C THR A 155 -8.81 -11.88 3.93
N LEU A 156 -9.40 -13.04 3.68
CA LEU A 156 -9.67 -14.05 4.70
C LEU A 156 -8.70 -15.22 4.53
N ILE A 157 -7.92 -15.51 5.57
CA ILE A 157 -7.01 -16.66 5.62
C ILE A 157 -7.49 -17.62 6.70
N ASP A 158 -7.71 -18.88 6.33
CA ASP A 158 -8.05 -19.96 7.25
C ASP A 158 -6.85 -20.87 7.48
N LEU A 159 -6.28 -20.79 8.68
CA LEU A 159 -5.11 -21.54 9.15
C LEU A 159 -5.49 -22.75 10.02
N ARG A 160 -6.79 -23.03 10.20
CA ARG A 160 -7.27 -24.00 11.21
C ARG A 160 -6.84 -25.44 10.95
N ARG A 161 -6.41 -25.74 9.72
CA ARG A 161 -5.96 -27.07 9.28
C ARG A 161 -4.44 -27.25 9.32
N THR A 162 -3.73 -26.31 9.96
CA THR A 162 -2.27 -26.27 9.96
C THR A 162 -1.71 -26.35 11.38
N SER A 163 -0.44 -26.73 11.51
CA SER A 163 0.28 -26.79 12.78
C SER A 163 1.57 -25.96 12.74
N LEU A 164 2.06 -25.56 13.92
CA LEU A 164 3.31 -24.82 14.05
C LEU A 164 4.46 -25.77 14.35
N GLU A 165 5.59 -25.60 13.67
CA GLU A 165 6.83 -26.31 13.98
C GLU A 165 7.80 -25.41 14.74
N ASN A 166 7.95 -24.16 14.27
CA ASN A 166 8.90 -23.22 14.84
C ASN A 166 8.38 -22.57 16.14
N PRO A 167 9.27 -22.26 17.12
CA PRO A 167 8.89 -21.56 18.35
C PRO A 167 8.26 -20.19 18.08
N GLU A 168 8.74 -19.49 17.05
CA GLU A 168 8.17 -18.23 16.59
C GLU A 168 7.86 -18.31 15.11
N THR A 169 6.62 -18.00 14.75
CA THR A 169 6.17 -17.90 13.37
C THR A 169 5.59 -16.51 13.11
N TYR A 170 5.91 -15.93 11.96
CA TYR A 170 5.57 -14.53 11.66
C TYR A 170 4.48 -14.45 10.59
N ILE A 171 3.52 -13.55 10.82
CA ILE A 171 2.52 -13.14 9.84
C ILE A 171 2.73 -11.65 9.61
N ASP A 172 3.24 -11.33 8.42
CA ASP A 172 3.41 -9.96 7.95
C ASP A 172 2.11 -9.48 7.28
N VAL A 173 1.50 -8.44 7.84
CA VAL A 173 0.25 -7.85 7.35
C VAL A 173 0.45 -6.41 6.90
N GLU A 174 0.08 -6.11 5.66
CA GLU A 174 -0.05 -4.75 5.16
C GLU A 174 -1.46 -4.55 4.60
N SER A 175 -2.21 -3.64 5.20
CA SER A 175 -3.55 -3.32 4.69
C SER A 175 -3.77 -1.83 4.58
N THR A 176 -4.34 -1.41 3.47
CA THR A 176 -4.85 -0.06 3.24
C THR A 176 -6.31 -0.18 2.81
N PHE A 177 -7.22 0.64 3.34
CA PHE A 177 -8.65 0.69 2.95
C PHE A 177 -9.33 -0.69 2.78
N GLY A 178 -9.40 -1.49 3.85
CA GLY A 178 -9.94 -2.85 3.77
C GLY A 178 -10.02 -3.59 5.10
N SER A 179 -10.11 -4.92 5.06
CA SER A 179 -10.03 -5.77 6.24
C SER A 179 -9.21 -7.04 5.99
N ILE A 180 -8.55 -7.52 7.04
CA ILE A 180 -7.93 -8.84 7.05
C ILE A 180 -8.61 -9.66 8.15
N GLU A 181 -9.07 -10.86 7.79
CA GLU A 181 -9.67 -11.81 8.71
C GLU A 181 -8.80 -13.07 8.78
N LEU A 182 -8.35 -13.41 9.98
CA LEU A 182 -7.53 -14.59 10.23
C LEU A 182 -8.32 -15.58 11.07
N PHE A 183 -8.55 -16.79 10.54
CA PHE A 183 -9.05 -17.92 11.31
C PHE A 183 -7.88 -18.76 11.78
N VAL A 184 -7.63 -18.76 13.08
CA VAL A 184 -6.46 -19.38 13.70
C VAL A 184 -6.92 -20.50 14.65
N PRO A 185 -6.23 -21.65 14.71
CA PRO A 185 -6.52 -22.65 15.73
C PRO A 185 -6.53 -22.07 17.15
N ASN A 186 -7.51 -22.47 17.97
CA ASN A 186 -7.56 -22.09 19.40
C ASN A 186 -6.35 -22.56 20.22
N THR A 187 -5.59 -23.55 19.74
CA THR A 187 -4.42 -24.06 20.45
C THR A 187 -3.21 -23.14 20.32
N TRP A 188 -3.23 -22.17 19.39
CA TRP A 188 -2.09 -21.32 19.11
C TRP A 188 -2.05 -20.11 20.04
N MET A 189 -0.86 -19.83 20.58
CA MET A 189 -0.57 -18.53 21.17
C MET A 189 -0.38 -17.50 20.06
N VAL A 190 -1.28 -16.51 19.99
CA VAL A 190 -1.19 -15.42 19.00
C VAL A 190 -0.87 -14.12 19.74
N VAL A 191 0.14 -13.41 19.25
CA VAL A 191 0.56 -12.11 19.76
C VAL A 191 0.49 -11.09 18.64
N SER A 192 -0.40 -10.10 18.77
CA SER A 192 -0.47 -8.99 17.82
C SER A 192 0.54 -7.90 18.18
N LYS A 193 1.39 -7.54 17.22
CA LYS A 193 2.33 -6.41 17.22
C LYS A 193 2.13 -5.48 16.02
N ALA A 194 1.01 -5.63 15.31
CA ALA A 194 0.68 -4.77 14.18
C ALA A 194 0.16 -3.40 14.66
N ASN A 195 0.39 -2.36 13.87
CA ASN A 195 -0.11 -1.00 14.15
C ASN A 195 -1.29 -0.68 13.24
N ALA A 196 -2.36 -0.14 13.81
CA ALA A 196 -3.53 0.35 13.09
C ALA A 196 -3.63 1.87 13.24
N ASP A 197 -3.33 2.63 12.17
CA ASP A 197 -3.30 4.10 12.22
C ASP A 197 -4.71 4.71 12.12
N PHE A 198 -5.68 4.00 11.55
CA PHE A 198 -7.11 4.37 11.48
C PHE A 198 -7.94 3.10 11.32
N GLY A 199 -8.24 2.41 12.42
CA GLY A 199 -8.92 1.10 12.42
C GLY A 199 -8.75 0.41 13.75
N GLY A 200 -8.92 -0.91 13.77
CA GLY A 200 -8.80 -1.71 14.99
C GLY A 200 -8.19 -3.08 14.72
N ILE A 201 -7.58 -3.64 15.76
CA ILE A 201 -7.19 -5.04 15.78
C ILE A 201 -8.03 -5.69 16.87
N ASP A 202 -8.85 -6.66 16.50
CA ASP A 202 -9.77 -7.33 17.40
C ASP A 202 -9.48 -8.84 17.43
N ASP A 203 -9.35 -9.40 18.63
CA ASP A 203 -9.18 -10.84 18.83
C ASP A 203 -10.45 -11.40 19.46
N LYS A 204 -11.29 -12.01 18.62
CA LYS A 204 -12.60 -12.56 18.98
C LYS A 204 -12.53 -14.06 19.27
N ARG A 205 -11.33 -14.64 19.41
CA ARG A 205 -11.17 -16.08 19.66
C ARG A 205 -11.83 -16.50 20.98
N PHE A 206 -12.65 -17.54 20.91
CA PHE A 206 -13.32 -18.10 22.08
C PHE A 206 -12.37 -19.00 22.88
N HIS A 207 -11.89 -18.49 24.02
CA HIS A 207 -11.07 -19.26 24.94
C HIS A 207 -11.98 -20.01 25.93
N ALA A 208 -12.45 -21.19 25.56
CA ALA A 208 -13.05 -22.11 26.54
C ALA A 208 -11.95 -22.52 27.54
N GLY A 209 -12.19 -22.36 28.83
CA GLY A 209 -11.20 -22.59 29.91
C GLY A 209 -10.65 -24.03 30.06
N PHE A 210 -10.82 -24.89 29.06
CA PHE A 210 -10.38 -26.28 29.01
C PHE A 210 -9.33 -26.56 27.92
N ILE A 211 -8.89 -25.55 27.17
CA ILE A 211 -7.88 -25.70 26.12
C ILE A 211 -6.50 -25.35 26.69
N GLU A 212 -5.61 -26.33 26.79
CA GLU A 212 -4.20 -26.07 27.09
C GLU A 212 -3.57 -25.31 25.91
N ILE A 213 -3.26 -24.04 26.12
CA ILE A 213 -2.53 -23.23 25.14
C ILE A 213 -1.08 -23.70 25.16
N ASP A 214 -0.57 -24.08 23.99
CA ASP A 214 0.83 -24.44 23.85
C ASP A 214 1.69 -23.17 23.92
N ASN A 215 2.24 -22.90 25.11
CA ASN A 215 3.12 -21.75 25.33
C ASN A 215 4.51 -21.92 24.68
N SER A 216 4.84 -23.08 24.12
CA SER A 216 6.14 -23.31 23.47
C SER A 216 6.24 -22.69 22.08
N ARG A 217 5.09 -22.47 21.41
CA ARG A 217 5.01 -21.97 20.03
C ARG A 217 4.05 -20.80 19.96
N LYS A 218 4.50 -19.69 19.38
CA LYS A 218 3.70 -18.47 19.21
C LYS A 218 3.73 -17.95 17.77
N VAL A 219 2.60 -17.39 17.37
CA VAL A 219 2.44 -16.64 16.13
C VAL A 219 2.46 -15.16 16.43
N ILE A 220 3.35 -14.44 15.78
CA ILE A 220 3.51 -13.00 15.92
C ILE A 220 2.96 -12.34 14.66
N ILE A 221 1.86 -11.61 14.80
CA ILE A 221 1.29 -10.82 13.71
C ILE A 221 1.91 -9.43 13.77
N ARG A 222 2.53 -8.96 12.69
CA ARG A 222 3.19 -7.66 12.63
C ARG A 222 2.94 -6.97 11.30
N GLY A 223 3.11 -5.66 11.28
CA GLY A 223 2.94 -4.86 10.07
C GLY A 223 2.05 -3.66 10.30
N LYS A 224 1.42 -3.16 9.23
CA LYS A 224 0.76 -1.86 9.21
C LYS A 224 -0.63 -1.92 8.57
N LEU A 225 -1.61 -1.38 9.27
CA LEU A 225 -2.99 -1.26 8.84
C LEU A 225 -3.37 0.23 8.81
N VAL A 226 -3.87 0.72 7.68
CA VAL A 226 -4.25 2.13 7.50
C VAL A 226 -5.66 2.19 6.91
N PHE A 227 -6.61 2.83 7.60
CA PHE A 227 -8.04 2.76 7.23
C PHE A 227 -8.52 1.32 7.09
N SER A 228 -8.06 0.44 7.98
CA SER A 228 -8.25 -1.01 7.86
C SER A 228 -8.27 -1.69 9.22
N GLY A 229 -9.02 -2.80 9.32
CA GLY A 229 -9.10 -3.64 10.50
C GLY A 229 -8.46 -5.02 10.30
N LEU A 230 -7.99 -5.61 11.41
CA LEU A 230 -7.57 -7.00 11.50
C LEU A 230 -8.47 -7.70 12.52
N GLU A 231 -9.17 -8.74 12.10
CA GLU A 231 -9.96 -9.59 13.00
C GLU A 231 -9.33 -10.98 13.11
N ILE A 232 -9.16 -11.45 14.34
CA ILE A 232 -8.65 -12.78 14.65
C ILE A 232 -9.82 -13.59 15.21
N ASN A 233 -10.19 -14.64 14.48
CA ASN A 233 -11.30 -15.53 14.78
C ASN A 233 -10.79 -16.98 14.89
N ASN A 234 -11.68 -17.89 15.30
CA ASN A 234 -11.48 -19.34 15.27
C ASN A 234 -12.66 -20.04 14.60
#